data_AF-A0A5R9E3V6-F1
#
_entry.id   AF-A0A5R9E3V6-F1
#
_cell.length_a   1.000
_cell.length_b   1.000
_cell.length_c   1.000
_cell.angle_alpha   90.00
_cell.angle_beta   90.00
_cell.angle_gamma   90.00
#
_symmetry.space_group_name_H-M   'P 1'
#
loop_
_entity.id
_entity.type
_entity.pdbx_description
1 polymer ?
#
loop_
_entity_poly.entity_id
_entity_poly.type
_entity_poly.pdbx_seq_one_letter_code
_entity_poly.pdbx_strand_id
1 'polypeptide(L)'
;MTRVSFRSWLLLAAPVTTLLLLAASLMLPLDMSLSPLVQRLAPVATLHDAPLPGGGTAQLTKCAVDDGPRPRPRGEGERGDDPTLVLTALDVRDPGPKGPGHPTFTIHLAIHVDDEPLLLEAPLTQGSVTVDLFGPHGEGRRASARGLTATVVHGGFEGRPVAAPPSGRFRVAPGKDLLLDVAVPAGAVCPGRSMLDVVKCSPETTNDAADCPVVAVTLSDPAVRAYRTARAGTHAADGVPSEAPELFSDRLVAVSLEPDVRGT
;
A
#
# COMPACT_ATOMS: atom_id res chain seq x y z
N MET A 1 -10.22 48.46 68.79
CA MET A 1 -9.50 47.97 67.60
C MET A 1 -8.45 46.95 68.05
N THR A 2 -8.81 45.67 68.06
CA THR A 2 -7.94 44.58 68.52
C THR A 2 -6.92 44.25 67.42
N ARG A 3 -5.65 44.58 67.67
CA ARG A 3 -4.54 44.18 66.79
C ARG A 3 -4.33 42.68 66.96
N VAL A 4 -4.83 41.91 66.01
CA VAL A 4 -4.57 40.47 65.94
C VAL A 4 -3.09 40.29 65.61
N SER A 5 -2.37 39.64 66.52
CA SER A 5 -0.94 39.35 66.38
C SER A 5 -0.68 38.50 65.13
N PHE A 6 0.37 38.85 64.37
CA PHE A 6 0.80 38.15 63.15
C PHE A 6 1.02 36.63 63.39
N ARG A 7 1.41 36.25 64.62
CA ARG A 7 1.56 34.85 65.03
C ARG A 7 0.23 34.09 65.10
N SER A 8 -0.85 34.76 65.49
CA SER A 8 -2.20 34.18 65.52
C SER A 8 -2.76 33.97 64.12
N TRP A 9 -2.35 34.79 63.15
CA TRP A 9 -2.71 34.64 61.75
C TRP A 9 -2.03 33.42 61.11
N LEU A 10 -0.75 33.20 61.41
CA LEU A 10 0.01 32.03 60.95
C LEU A 10 -0.53 30.70 61.51
N LEU A 11 -0.94 30.68 62.79
CA LEU A 11 -1.49 29.47 63.43
C LEU A 11 -2.87 29.08 62.89
N LEU A 12 -3.66 30.04 62.38
CA LEU A 12 -4.96 29.77 61.74
C LEU A 12 -4.84 29.47 60.25
N ALA A 13 -3.88 30.10 59.54
CA ALA A 13 -3.69 29.88 58.12
C ALA A 13 -3.14 28.49 57.81
N ALA A 14 -2.21 27.97 58.62
CA ALA A 14 -1.55 26.69 58.39
C ALA A 14 -2.50 25.48 58.28
N PRO A 15 -3.46 25.24 59.20
CA PRO A 15 -4.36 24.10 59.06
C PRO A 15 -5.30 24.26 57.85
N VAL A 16 -5.72 25.50 57.55
CA VAL A 16 -6.64 25.78 56.43
C VAL A 16 -5.94 25.60 55.08
N THR A 17 -4.70 26.05 54.93
CA THR A 17 -3.92 25.82 53.70
C THR A 17 -3.56 24.36 53.52
N THR A 18 -3.25 23.63 54.61
CA THR A 18 -2.98 22.19 54.55
C THR A 18 -4.23 21.40 54.14
N LEU A 19 -5.40 21.75 54.69
CA LEU A 19 -6.67 21.12 54.33
C LEU A 19 -7.07 21.43 52.88
N LEU A 20 -6.85 22.66 52.41
CA LEU A 20 -7.08 23.06 51.01
C LEU A 20 -6.14 22.34 50.04
N LEU A 21 -4.86 22.17 50.39
CA LEU A 21 -3.91 21.38 49.61
C LEU A 21 -4.31 19.89 49.56
N LEU A 22 -4.77 19.34 50.68
CA LEU A 22 -5.22 17.94 50.73
C LEU A 22 -6.50 17.73 49.91
N ALA A 23 -7.46 18.65 50.00
CA ALA A 23 -8.69 18.63 49.22
C ALA A 23 -8.42 18.83 47.73
N ALA A 24 -7.48 19.71 47.36
CA ALA A 24 -7.03 19.87 45.98
C ALA A 24 -6.37 18.59 45.45
N SER A 25 -5.53 17.91 46.24
CA SER A 25 -4.90 16.64 45.83
C SER A 25 -5.87 15.47 45.68
N LEU A 26 -7.05 15.53 46.31
CA LEU A 26 -8.13 14.55 46.15
C LEU A 26 -9.07 14.87 44.97
N MET A 27 -9.06 16.11 44.48
CA MET A 27 -9.91 16.59 43.37
C MET A 27 -9.15 16.74 42.05
N LEU A 28 -7.82 16.68 42.07
CA LEU A 28 -7.01 16.52 40.88
C LEU A 28 -6.97 15.03 40.51
N PRO A 29 -7.46 14.62 39.32
CA PRO A 29 -7.08 13.31 38.80
C PRO A 29 -5.56 13.34 38.66
N LEU A 30 -4.87 12.65 39.56
CA LEU A 30 -3.47 12.29 39.38
C LEU A 30 -3.40 11.24 38.26
N ASP A 31 -3.71 11.67 37.04
CA ASP A 31 -3.06 11.15 35.85
C ASP A 31 -1.62 11.67 35.88
N MET A 32 -0.83 11.14 36.83
CA MET A 32 0.57 10.93 36.54
C MET A 32 0.60 9.81 35.50
N SER A 33 0.30 10.18 34.24
CA SER A 33 0.78 9.42 33.10
C SER A 33 2.30 9.50 33.15
N LEU A 34 2.88 8.56 33.89
CA LEU A 34 4.24 8.12 33.69
C LEU A 34 4.43 8.00 32.17
N SER A 35 5.41 8.75 31.68
CA SER A 35 5.82 8.93 30.29
C SER A 35 5.23 7.95 29.26
N PRO A 36 4.84 8.42 28.05
CA PRO A 36 4.50 7.54 26.92
C PRO A 36 5.66 6.64 26.45
N LEU A 37 6.82 6.69 27.13
CA LEU A 37 7.98 5.82 26.94
C LEU A 37 7.88 4.46 27.64
N VAL A 38 6.90 4.21 28.52
CA VAL A 38 6.86 2.95 29.33
C VAL A 38 5.65 2.05 29.02
N GLN A 39 4.63 2.54 28.31
CA GLN A 39 3.54 1.69 27.81
C GLN A 39 3.84 1.20 26.39
N ARG A 40 4.21 -0.09 26.29
CA ARG A 40 4.51 -0.88 25.08
C ARG A 40 5.97 -0.89 24.62
N LEU A 41 6.86 -1.31 25.52
CA LEU A 41 7.94 -2.23 25.12
C LEU A 41 7.52 -3.66 25.47
N ALA A 42 6.47 -4.14 24.80
CA ALA A 42 6.60 -5.52 24.34
C ALA A 42 7.87 -5.50 23.48
N PRO A 43 8.80 -6.48 23.57
CA PRO A 43 9.81 -6.59 22.53
C PRO A 43 9.04 -6.51 21.23
N VAL A 44 9.42 -5.59 20.34
CA VAL A 44 9.00 -5.66 18.95
C VAL A 44 9.46 -7.05 18.54
N ALA A 45 8.54 -8.02 18.60
CA ALA A 45 8.82 -9.35 18.14
C ALA A 45 9.32 -9.10 16.72
N THR A 46 10.55 -9.53 16.43
CA THR A 46 11.16 -9.34 15.13
C THR A 46 10.13 -9.81 14.11
N LEU A 47 9.56 -8.87 13.35
CA LEU A 47 8.53 -9.22 12.41
C LEU A 47 9.17 -10.12 11.38
N HIS A 48 8.55 -11.26 11.12
CA HIS A 48 9.03 -12.22 10.14
C HIS A 48 8.09 -12.22 8.96
N ASP A 49 8.66 -12.31 7.76
CA ASP A 49 7.89 -12.56 6.56
C ASP A 49 7.05 -13.83 6.77
N ALA A 50 5.79 -13.81 6.33
CA ALA A 50 4.84 -14.88 6.60
C ALA A 50 4.15 -15.34 5.32
N PRO A 51 3.84 -16.64 5.16
CA PRO A 51 3.09 -17.11 4.00
C PRO A 51 1.67 -16.53 4.00
N LEU A 52 1.17 -16.24 2.81
CA LEU A 52 -0.18 -15.74 2.57
C LEU A 52 -1.06 -16.83 1.95
N PRO A 53 -2.39 -16.77 2.16
CA PRO A 53 -3.31 -17.61 1.41
C PRO A 53 -3.16 -17.33 -0.09
N GLY A 54 -3.11 -18.39 -0.91
CA GLY A 54 -2.95 -18.27 -2.37
C GLY A 54 -1.51 -18.30 -2.89
N GLY A 55 -0.50 -18.51 -2.03
CA GLY A 55 0.87 -18.84 -2.45
C GLY A 55 1.90 -17.70 -2.42
N GLY A 56 1.51 -16.51 -1.93
CA GLY A 56 2.42 -15.38 -1.73
C GLY A 56 3.04 -15.32 -0.33
N THR A 57 3.81 -14.25 -0.09
CA THR A 57 4.49 -13.99 1.19
C THR A 57 4.28 -12.53 1.60
N ALA A 58 3.77 -12.32 2.80
CA ALA A 58 3.72 -11.02 3.47
C ALA A 58 5.14 -10.60 3.83
N GLN A 59 5.52 -9.37 3.50
CA GLN A 59 6.84 -8.83 3.82
C GLN A 59 6.79 -8.03 5.12
N LEU A 60 6.38 -8.68 6.23
CA LEU A 60 6.19 -8.01 7.51
C LEU A 60 7.48 -7.41 8.09
N THR A 61 8.63 -7.93 7.69
CA THR A 61 9.95 -7.35 8.02
C THR A 61 10.11 -5.92 7.51
N LYS A 62 9.32 -5.51 6.52
CA LYS A 62 9.34 -4.17 5.89
C LYS A 62 8.35 -3.19 6.53
N CYS A 63 7.57 -3.63 7.51
CA CYS A 63 6.58 -2.78 8.18
C CYS A 63 7.22 -1.62 8.92
N ALA A 64 6.65 -0.41 8.75
CA ALA A 64 7.14 0.84 9.34
C ALA A 64 8.61 1.18 9.01
N VAL A 65 9.19 0.54 7.99
CA VAL A 65 10.47 0.95 7.44
C VAL A 65 10.20 2.05 6.43
N ASP A 66 10.78 3.22 6.69
CA ASP A 66 10.86 4.32 5.73
C ASP A 66 12.08 4.09 4.84
N ASP A 67 11.88 3.30 3.78
CA ASP A 67 12.93 2.99 2.78
C ASP A 67 13.25 4.21 1.87
N GLY A 68 12.71 5.40 2.16
CA GLY A 68 12.83 6.62 1.36
C GLY A 68 11.52 7.00 0.66
N PRO A 69 11.54 8.03 -0.22
CA PRO A 69 10.32 8.50 -0.88
C PRO A 69 9.61 7.33 -1.57
N ARG A 70 8.27 7.40 -1.57
CA ARG A 70 7.31 6.53 -2.29
C ARG A 70 7.99 5.88 -3.52
N PRO A 71 7.79 4.58 -3.76
CA PRO A 71 8.52 3.83 -4.79
C PRO A 71 8.54 4.65 -6.07
N ARG A 72 9.74 4.78 -6.65
CA ARG A 72 9.92 5.59 -7.84
C ARG A 72 8.93 5.08 -8.90
N PRO A 73 8.14 5.97 -9.54
CA PRO A 73 7.44 5.62 -10.77
C PRO A 73 8.45 5.09 -11.79
N ARG A 74 7.96 4.34 -12.78
CA ARG A 74 8.73 3.59 -13.80
C ARG A 74 10.27 3.70 -13.69
N GLY A 75 10.93 2.63 -13.26
CA GLY A 75 12.39 2.63 -13.09
C GLY A 75 13.18 2.66 -14.41
N GLU A 76 14.49 2.89 -14.35
CA GLU A 76 15.42 2.93 -15.51
C GLU A 76 15.42 1.63 -16.37
N GLY A 77 14.88 0.53 -15.85
CA GLY A 77 14.70 -0.73 -16.58
C GLY A 77 13.35 -0.86 -17.31
N GLU A 78 12.38 -0.01 -17.02
CA GLU A 78 11.08 0.07 -17.69
C GLU A 78 11.17 1.02 -18.89
N ARG A 79 12.19 0.81 -19.73
CA ARG A 79 12.38 1.58 -20.96
C ARG A 79 11.22 1.30 -21.92
N GLY A 80 10.45 2.34 -22.21
CA GLY A 80 9.31 2.31 -23.14
C GLY A 80 7.97 2.53 -22.46
N ASP A 81 7.07 3.21 -23.16
CA ASP A 81 5.74 3.56 -22.67
C ASP A 81 4.68 2.50 -22.95
N ASP A 82 5.07 1.34 -23.48
CA ASP A 82 4.17 0.27 -23.94
C ASP A 82 4.85 -1.11 -23.76
N PRO A 83 4.23 -2.12 -23.10
CA PRO A 83 2.90 -2.12 -22.49
C PRO A 83 2.89 -1.30 -21.20
N THR A 84 1.69 -0.90 -20.77
CA THR A 84 1.47 -0.23 -19.48
C THR A 84 0.58 -1.04 -18.56
N LEU A 85 0.83 -0.90 -17.26
CA LEU A 85 -0.08 -1.33 -16.21
C LEU A 85 -0.64 -0.07 -15.55
N VAL A 86 -1.96 -0.02 -15.43
CA VAL A 86 -2.67 1.12 -14.83
C VAL A 86 -3.48 0.62 -13.65
N LEU A 87 -3.43 1.35 -12.54
CA LEU A 87 -4.32 1.14 -11.40
C LEU A 87 -5.65 1.83 -11.69
N THR A 88 -6.74 1.07 -11.78
CA THR A 88 -8.05 1.58 -12.19
C THR A 88 -8.96 1.86 -11.00
N ALA A 89 -8.89 1.02 -9.96
CA ALA A 89 -9.67 1.19 -8.75
C ALA A 89 -9.06 0.40 -7.58
N LEU A 90 -9.49 0.77 -6.37
CA LEU A 90 -9.17 0.12 -5.11
C LEU A 90 -10.49 -0.24 -4.42
N ASP A 91 -10.64 -1.48 -3.99
CA ASP A 91 -11.82 -1.96 -3.26
C ASP A 91 -11.43 -2.59 -1.93
N VAL A 92 -12.20 -2.30 -0.88
CA VAL A 92 -12.06 -2.97 0.41
C VAL A 92 -13.37 -3.64 0.76
N ARG A 93 -13.32 -4.97 0.85
CA ARG A 93 -14.44 -5.78 1.31
C ARG A 93 -14.18 -6.29 2.72
N ASP A 94 -14.93 -5.76 3.67
CA ASP A 94 -15.02 -6.31 5.02
C ASP A 94 -16.38 -7.00 5.21
N PRO A 95 -16.43 -8.35 5.26
CA PRO A 95 -17.68 -9.07 5.47
C PRO A 95 -18.26 -8.87 6.90
N GLY A 96 -17.52 -8.22 7.80
CA GLY A 96 -17.91 -8.02 9.19
C GLY A 96 -17.85 -9.30 10.02
N PRO A 97 -18.10 -9.20 11.34
CA PRO A 97 -17.89 -10.30 12.29
C PRO A 97 -18.84 -11.50 12.10
N LYS A 98 -19.90 -11.34 11.31
CA LYS A 98 -20.92 -12.37 11.07
C LYS A 98 -20.97 -12.83 9.61
N GLY A 99 -20.23 -12.18 8.71
CA GLY A 99 -20.18 -12.55 7.30
C GLY A 99 -19.14 -13.65 7.06
N PRO A 100 -19.36 -14.55 6.08
CA PRO A 100 -18.36 -15.53 5.71
C PRO A 100 -17.16 -14.84 5.04
N GLY A 101 -15.95 -15.30 5.38
CA GLY A 101 -14.69 -14.85 4.76
C GLY A 101 -13.87 -13.92 5.66
N HIS A 102 -12.72 -13.49 5.13
CA HIS A 102 -11.84 -12.52 5.78
C HIS A 102 -11.89 -11.18 5.03
N PRO A 103 -11.59 -10.05 5.71
CA PRO A 103 -11.42 -8.78 5.04
C PRO A 103 -10.39 -8.91 3.92
N THR A 104 -10.75 -8.46 2.73
CA THR A 104 -9.89 -8.51 1.55
C THR A 104 -9.81 -7.12 0.95
N PHE A 105 -8.60 -6.72 0.58
CA PHE A 105 -8.36 -5.53 -0.22
C PHE A 105 -8.09 -5.98 -1.65
N THR A 106 -8.86 -5.48 -2.61
CA THR A 106 -8.71 -5.81 -4.02
C THR A 106 -8.18 -4.60 -4.77
N ILE A 107 -7.11 -4.82 -5.54
CA ILE A 107 -6.57 -3.81 -6.45
C ILE A 107 -7.04 -4.17 -7.85
N HIS A 108 -7.75 -3.25 -8.49
CA HIS A 108 -8.17 -3.37 -9.87
C HIS A 108 -7.13 -2.72 -10.78
N LEU A 109 -6.69 -3.46 -11.79
CA LEU A 109 -5.65 -3.06 -12.72
C LEU A 109 -6.10 -3.28 -14.17
N ALA A 110 -5.45 -2.58 -15.09
CA ALA A 110 -5.57 -2.80 -16.52
C ALA A 110 -4.19 -2.91 -17.14
N ILE A 111 -3.97 -3.93 -17.97
CA ILE A 111 -2.84 -3.95 -18.91
C ILE A 111 -3.33 -3.36 -20.23
N HIS A 112 -2.61 -2.36 -20.73
CA HIS A 112 -2.87 -1.73 -22.01
C HIS A 112 -1.71 -1.91 -22.98
N VAL A 113 -2.06 -2.05 -24.25
CA VAL A 113 -1.13 -2.01 -25.38
C VAL A 113 -1.64 -1.08 -26.47
N ASP A 114 -0.74 -0.28 -27.06
CA ASP A 114 -1.10 0.72 -28.06
C ASP A 114 -1.03 0.20 -29.50
N ASP A 115 0.03 -0.53 -29.85
CA ASP A 115 0.34 -0.83 -31.25
C ASP A 115 0.18 -2.31 -31.63
N GLU A 116 0.85 -3.20 -30.89
CA GLU A 116 0.87 -4.63 -31.19
C GLU A 116 0.20 -5.46 -30.08
N PRO A 117 -0.37 -6.63 -30.41
CA PRO A 117 -0.97 -7.47 -29.40
C PRO A 117 0.08 -8.07 -28.47
N LEU A 118 -0.13 -7.95 -27.16
CA LEU A 118 0.65 -8.65 -26.14
C LEU A 118 0.02 -10.00 -25.83
N LEU A 119 0.84 -11.05 -25.80
CA LEU A 119 0.43 -12.41 -25.45
C LEU A 119 1.01 -12.78 -24.09
N LEU A 120 0.14 -12.99 -23.11
CA LEU A 120 0.52 -13.35 -21.73
C LEU A 120 0.14 -14.80 -21.46
N GLU A 121 0.96 -15.54 -20.74
CA GLU A 121 0.68 -16.95 -20.42
C GLU A 121 -0.42 -17.08 -19.35
N ALA A 122 -1.22 -18.15 -19.45
CA ALA A 122 -2.27 -18.47 -18.49
C ALA A 122 -1.88 -19.67 -17.61
N PRO A 123 -2.12 -19.65 -16.27
CA PRO A 123 -2.72 -18.56 -15.51
C PRO A 123 -1.80 -17.34 -15.44
N LEU A 124 -2.41 -16.15 -15.50
CA LEU A 124 -1.64 -14.93 -15.56
C LEU A 124 -0.86 -14.72 -14.27
N THR A 125 0.46 -14.49 -14.38
CA THR A 125 1.28 -13.95 -13.29
C THR A 125 1.25 -14.75 -12.00
N GLN A 126 1.18 -16.08 -12.11
CA GLN A 126 1.17 -16.96 -10.96
C GLN A 126 2.41 -16.70 -10.09
N GLY A 127 2.19 -16.14 -8.90
CA GLY A 127 3.26 -15.83 -7.96
C GLY A 127 4.24 -14.74 -8.44
N SER A 128 3.85 -13.87 -9.38
CA SER A 128 4.74 -12.83 -9.92
C SER A 128 4.30 -11.39 -9.63
N VAL A 129 3.25 -11.21 -8.83
CA VAL A 129 2.77 -9.89 -8.42
C VAL A 129 3.37 -9.49 -7.06
N THR A 130 3.83 -8.25 -6.98
CA THR A 130 4.25 -7.59 -5.73
C THR A 130 3.38 -6.37 -5.50
N VAL A 131 2.92 -6.19 -4.28
CA VAL A 131 2.07 -5.09 -3.84
C VAL A 131 2.69 -4.45 -2.61
N ASP A 132 2.84 -3.13 -2.65
CA ASP A 132 3.34 -2.33 -1.55
C ASP A 132 2.41 -1.14 -1.30
N LEU A 133 1.99 -0.96 -0.05
CA LEU A 133 1.19 0.17 0.40
C LEU A 133 2.02 1.03 1.35
N PHE A 134 2.23 2.28 0.96
CA PHE A 134 2.99 3.27 1.72
C PHE A 134 2.01 4.24 2.38
N GLY A 135 2.25 4.56 3.64
CA GLY A 135 1.50 5.59 4.32
C GLY A 135 1.78 7.00 3.76
N PRO A 136 0.93 7.97 4.10
CA PRO A 136 1.16 9.38 3.81
C PRO A 136 2.39 9.89 4.56
N HIS A 137 2.93 11.03 4.14
CA HIS A 137 4.01 11.75 4.86
C HIS A 137 5.24 10.93 5.26
N GLY A 138 5.57 9.86 4.53
CA GLY A 138 6.73 9.03 4.85
C GLY A 138 6.53 8.12 6.06
N GLU A 139 5.29 7.77 6.43
CA GLU A 139 4.98 6.80 7.50
C GLU A 139 5.54 5.37 7.24
N GLY A 140 6.21 5.15 6.10
CA GLY A 140 6.72 3.85 5.68
C GLY A 140 5.64 2.91 5.18
N ARG A 141 5.97 1.62 5.04
CA ARG A 141 5.02 0.61 4.55
C ARG A 141 3.96 0.27 5.60
N ARG A 142 2.71 0.29 5.16
CA ARG A 142 1.50 -0.10 5.90
C ARG A 142 1.02 -1.51 5.54
N ALA A 143 1.33 -2.00 4.33
CA ALA A 143 1.14 -3.39 3.93
C ALA A 143 2.14 -3.74 2.81
N SER A 144 2.55 -5.01 2.74
CA SER A 144 3.45 -5.46 1.68
C SER A 144 3.33 -6.96 1.46
N ALA A 145 3.24 -7.37 0.19
CA ALA A 145 3.16 -8.76 -0.22
C ALA A 145 3.91 -8.98 -1.53
N ARG A 146 4.61 -10.11 -1.62
CA ARG A 146 5.28 -10.59 -2.83
C ARG A 146 4.76 -11.96 -3.22
N GLY A 147 4.84 -12.28 -4.50
CA GLY A 147 4.38 -13.57 -5.01
C GLY A 147 2.87 -13.74 -4.97
N LEU A 148 2.12 -12.64 -5.07
CA LEU A 148 0.67 -12.71 -5.31
C LEU A 148 0.39 -13.13 -6.75
N THR A 149 -0.85 -13.54 -7.00
CA THR A 149 -1.33 -13.91 -8.34
C THR A 149 -2.44 -12.95 -8.76
N ALA A 150 -2.38 -12.42 -9.98
CA ALA A 150 -3.49 -11.66 -10.54
C ALA A 150 -4.54 -12.59 -11.17
N THR A 151 -5.80 -12.22 -11.02
CA THR A 151 -6.92 -12.90 -11.67
C THR A 151 -7.39 -12.06 -12.84
N VAL A 152 -7.47 -12.63 -14.04
CA VAL A 152 -8.09 -11.93 -15.18
C VAL A 152 -9.59 -11.87 -14.96
N VAL A 153 -10.18 -10.70 -15.15
CA VAL A 153 -11.61 -10.46 -14.93
C VAL A 153 -12.30 -9.86 -16.16
N HIS A 154 -13.62 -10.01 -16.21
CA HIS A 154 -14.48 -9.35 -17.19
C HIS A 154 -15.48 -8.43 -16.49
N GLY A 155 -15.81 -7.31 -17.16
CA GLY A 155 -16.62 -6.23 -16.57
C GLY A 155 -15.77 -5.20 -15.83
N GLY A 156 -16.40 -4.09 -15.42
CA GLY A 156 -15.74 -3.05 -14.62
C GLY A 156 -15.57 -3.46 -13.16
N PHE A 157 -15.77 -2.51 -12.24
CA PHE A 157 -15.72 -2.75 -10.79
C PHE A 157 -16.60 -3.94 -10.37
N GLU A 158 -16.08 -4.81 -9.49
CA GLU A 158 -16.58 -6.17 -9.21
C GLU A 158 -16.49 -7.14 -10.41
N GLY A 159 -15.30 -7.23 -11.00
CA GLY A 159 -15.03 -8.08 -12.14
C GLY A 159 -15.30 -9.57 -11.86
N ARG A 160 -15.83 -10.28 -12.87
CA ARG A 160 -16.01 -11.73 -12.78
C ARG A 160 -14.76 -12.46 -13.29
N PRO A 161 -14.20 -13.43 -12.55
CA PRO A 161 -13.06 -14.19 -12.99
C PRO A 161 -13.27 -14.83 -14.37
N VAL A 162 -12.26 -14.72 -15.22
CA VAL A 162 -12.24 -15.30 -16.56
C VAL A 162 -11.41 -16.57 -16.54
N ALA A 163 -11.95 -17.65 -17.08
CA ALA A 163 -11.20 -18.90 -17.21
C ALA A 163 -10.03 -18.75 -18.19
N ALA A 164 -8.96 -19.51 -17.97
CA ALA A 164 -7.83 -19.57 -18.89
C ALA A 164 -8.31 -19.94 -20.31
N PRO A 165 -7.92 -19.17 -21.35
CA PRO A 165 -8.28 -19.49 -22.72
C PRO A 165 -7.74 -20.86 -23.15
N PRO A 166 -8.41 -21.58 -24.07
CA PRO A 166 -7.91 -22.86 -24.61
C PRO A 166 -6.54 -22.76 -25.29
N SER A 167 -6.16 -21.58 -25.76
CA SER A 167 -4.83 -21.28 -26.31
C SER A 167 -3.71 -21.31 -25.25
N GLY A 168 -4.06 -21.36 -23.96
CA GLY A 168 -3.10 -21.23 -22.85
C GLY A 168 -2.54 -19.81 -22.69
N ARG A 169 -3.08 -18.83 -23.43
CA ARG A 169 -2.58 -17.45 -23.44
C ARG A 169 -3.71 -16.44 -23.50
N PHE A 170 -3.60 -15.40 -22.67
CA PHE A 170 -4.41 -14.19 -22.79
C PHE A 170 -3.81 -13.30 -23.87
N ARG A 171 -4.68 -12.73 -24.72
CA ARG A 171 -4.28 -11.76 -25.74
C ARG A 171 -4.82 -10.39 -25.34
N VAL A 172 -3.92 -9.44 -25.14
CA VAL A 172 -4.24 -8.02 -25.04
C VAL A 172 -4.20 -7.46 -26.45
N ALA A 173 -5.33 -6.99 -26.96
CA ALA A 173 -5.39 -6.40 -28.30
C ALA A 173 -5.10 -4.90 -28.21
N PRO A 174 -4.49 -4.29 -29.26
CA PRO A 174 -4.29 -2.85 -29.31
C PRO A 174 -5.57 -2.07 -29.02
N GLY A 175 -5.50 -1.09 -28.13
CA GLY A 175 -6.65 -0.28 -27.70
C GLY A 175 -7.72 -1.04 -26.90
N LYS A 176 -7.43 -2.25 -26.42
CA LYS A 176 -8.29 -3.04 -25.52
C LYS A 176 -7.55 -3.42 -24.26
N ASP A 177 -8.16 -3.08 -23.13
CA ASP A 177 -7.59 -3.38 -21.83
C ASP A 177 -7.83 -4.83 -21.43
N LEU A 178 -6.80 -5.46 -20.84
CA LEU A 178 -6.95 -6.69 -20.08
C LEU A 178 -7.10 -6.32 -18.60
N LEU A 179 -8.28 -6.56 -18.04
CA LEU A 179 -8.62 -6.20 -16.67
C LEU A 179 -8.20 -7.30 -15.69
N LEU A 180 -7.57 -6.90 -14.59
CA LEU A 180 -7.02 -7.78 -13.59
C LEU A 180 -7.45 -7.38 -12.17
N ASP A 181 -7.68 -8.37 -11.33
CA ASP A 181 -7.88 -8.20 -9.90
C ASP A 181 -6.73 -8.85 -9.13
N VAL A 182 -6.17 -8.12 -8.17
CA VAL A 182 -5.18 -8.64 -7.22
C VAL A 182 -5.76 -8.54 -5.82
N ALA A 183 -6.03 -9.71 -5.21
CA ALA A 183 -6.47 -9.78 -3.83
C ALA A 183 -5.26 -9.73 -2.88
N VAL A 184 -5.28 -8.76 -1.97
CA VAL A 184 -4.30 -8.57 -0.91
C VAL A 184 -4.92 -9.08 0.40
N PRO A 185 -4.42 -10.20 0.95
CA PRO A 185 -4.99 -10.76 2.18
C PRO A 185 -4.61 -9.94 3.41
N ALA A 186 -5.44 -10.01 4.46
CA ALA A 186 -5.21 -9.29 5.72
C ALA A 186 -3.84 -9.58 6.37
N GLY A 187 -3.28 -10.77 6.14
CA GLY A 187 -1.94 -11.11 6.63
C GLY A 187 -0.80 -10.29 6.03
N ALA A 188 -1.04 -9.54 4.94
CA ALA A 188 -0.06 -8.62 4.35
C ALA A 188 -0.03 -7.26 5.05
N VAL A 189 -1.02 -6.96 5.90
CA VAL A 189 -1.13 -5.69 6.61
C VAL A 189 -0.19 -5.67 7.81
N CYS A 190 0.49 -4.54 8.00
CA CYS A 190 1.39 -4.37 9.11
C CYS A 190 0.67 -4.41 10.47
N PRO A 191 1.28 -5.02 11.50
CA PRO A 191 0.65 -5.14 12.82
C PRO A 191 0.21 -3.78 13.38
N GLY A 192 -0.98 -3.76 13.98
CA GLY A 192 -1.57 -2.54 14.55
C GLY A 192 -2.32 -1.66 13.55
N ARG A 193 -2.44 -2.09 12.28
CA ARG A 193 -3.28 -1.45 11.25
C ARG A 193 -4.44 -2.35 10.86
N SER A 194 -5.59 -1.77 10.51
CA SER A 194 -6.69 -2.49 9.87
C SER A 194 -6.62 -2.38 8.34
N MET A 195 -7.31 -3.26 7.62
CA MET A 195 -7.39 -3.21 6.16
C MET A 195 -7.99 -1.88 5.64
N LEU A 196 -8.92 -1.29 6.40
CA LEU A 196 -9.50 0.00 6.05
C LEU A 196 -8.49 1.14 6.26
N ASP A 197 -7.65 1.07 7.29
CA ASP A 197 -6.68 2.13 7.60
C ASP A 197 -5.54 2.21 6.58
N VAL A 198 -5.19 1.09 5.93
CA VAL A 198 -4.04 1.07 5.02
C VAL A 198 -4.27 1.81 3.70
N VAL A 199 -5.53 2.06 3.33
CA VAL A 199 -5.91 2.75 2.08
C VAL A 199 -6.53 4.14 2.31
N LYS A 200 -6.80 4.50 3.56
CA LYS A 200 -7.53 5.71 3.91
C LYS A 200 -6.60 6.93 3.99
N CYS A 201 -7.01 8.02 3.34
CA CYS A 201 -6.38 9.32 3.48
C CYS A 201 -6.65 9.91 4.88
N SER A 202 -5.70 10.70 5.39
CA SER A 202 -5.85 11.33 6.70
C SER A 202 -5.40 12.79 6.64
N PRO A 203 -6.29 13.76 6.90
CA PRO A 203 -7.70 13.60 7.32
C PRO A 203 -8.61 13.07 6.20
N GLU A 204 -9.74 12.45 6.56
CA GLU A 204 -10.65 11.80 5.59
C GLU A 204 -11.16 12.71 4.47
N THR A 205 -11.32 14.00 4.76
CA THR A 205 -11.85 15.00 3.83
C THR A 205 -10.76 15.76 3.09
N THR A 206 -9.50 15.30 3.16
CA THR A 206 -8.39 15.94 2.47
C THR A 206 -8.52 15.81 0.95
N ASN A 207 -8.04 16.84 0.25
CA ASN A 207 -7.80 16.83 -1.18
C ASN A 207 -6.29 16.84 -1.51
N ASP A 208 -5.42 16.77 -0.49
CA ASP A 208 -3.98 16.69 -0.69
C ASP A 208 -3.54 15.24 -0.94
N ALA A 209 -2.89 15.03 -2.08
CA ALA A 209 -2.28 13.75 -2.45
C ALA A 209 -1.19 13.27 -1.47
N ALA A 210 -0.60 14.17 -0.69
CA ALA A 210 0.37 13.84 0.35
C ALA A 210 -0.28 13.12 1.55
N ASP A 211 -1.54 13.42 1.84
CA ASP A 211 -2.33 12.86 2.94
C ASP A 211 -2.89 11.47 2.64
N CYS A 212 -2.80 11.03 1.38
CA CYS A 212 -3.26 9.72 0.94
C CYS A 212 -2.13 8.68 0.91
N PRO A 213 -2.44 7.41 1.26
CA PRO A 213 -1.54 6.30 1.02
C PRO A 213 -1.23 6.13 -0.47
N VAL A 214 -0.06 5.56 -0.75
CA VAL A 214 0.33 5.20 -2.12
C VAL A 214 0.40 3.69 -2.26
N VAL A 215 -0.29 3.19 -3.27
CA VAL A 215 -0.27 1.79 -3.68
C VAL A 215 0.66 1.66 -4.87
N ALA A 216 1.66 0.79 -4.76
CA ALA A 216 2.50 0.39 -5.88
C ALA A 216 2.29 -1.10 -6.16
N VAL A 217 2.01 -1.41 -7.42
CA VAL A 217 1.89 -2.78 -7.90
C VAL A 217 2.94 -3.02 -8.97
N THR A 218 3.69 -4.10 -8.81
CA THR A 218 4.59 -4.63 -9.83
C THR A 218 4.07 -5.98 -10.30
N LEU A 219 3.92 -6.12 -11.60
CA LEU A 219 3.62 -7.36 -12.29
C LEU A 219 4.84 -7.75 -13.13
N SER A 220 5.41 -8.92 -12.87
CA SER A 220 6.53 -9.45 -13.68
C SER A 220 6.06 -10.55 -14.62
N ASP A 221 6.31 -10.40 -15.92
CA ASP A 221 6.02 -11.41 -16.93
C ASP A 221 7.06 -11.36 -18.07
N PRO A 222 7.77 -12.47 -18.37
CA PRO A 222 8.77 -12.51 -19.45
C PRO A 222 8.26 -12.06 -20.82
N ALA A 223 6.96 -12.20 -21.10
CA ALA A 223 6.36 -11.75 -22.35
C ALA A 223 6.44 -10.23 -22.52
N VAL A 224 6.47 -9.46 -21.43
CA VAL A 224 6.64 -7.99 -21.46
C VAL A 224 8.01 -7.63 -22.01
N ARG A 225 9.07 -8.33 -21.56
CA ARG A 225 10.42 -8.13 -22.09
C ARG A 225 10.49 -8.50 -23.56
N ALA A 226 9.90 -9.63 -23.95
CA ALA A 226 9.86 -10.08 -25.33
C ALA A 226 9.16 -9.07 -26.24
N TYR A 227 8.03 -8.50 -25.79
CA TYR A 227 7.30 -7.45 -26.49
C TYR A 227 8.16 -6.19 -26.70
N ARG A 228 8.75 -5.64 -25.64
CA ARG A 228 9.60 -4.44 -25.71
C ARG A 228 10.81 -4.63 -26.62
N THR A 229 11.44 -5.80 -26.54
CA THR A 229 12.58 -6.17 -27.39
C THR A 229 12.19 -6.21 -28.87
N ALA A 230 11.05 -6.85 -29.19
CA ALA A 230 10.56 -6.92 -30.56
C ALA A 230 10.28 -5.51 -31.12
N ARG A 231 9.63 -4.66 -30.34
CA ARG A 231 9.33 -3.27 -30.71
C ARG A 231 10.60 -2.44 -30.94
N ALA A 232 11.59 -2.55 -30.05
CA ALA A 232 12.87 -1.87 -30.21
C ALA A 232 13.61 -2.31 -31.48
N GLY A 233 13.54 -3.60 -31.84
CA GLY A 233 14.10 -4.14 -33.09
C GLY A 233 13.40 -3.60 -34.34
N THR A 234 12.08 -3.40 -34.29
CA THR A 234 11.31 -2.80 -35.39
C THR A 234 11.67 -1.33 -35.61
N HIS A 235 11.88 -0.56 -34.54
CA HIS A 235 12.32 0.85 -34.63
C HIS A 235 13.82 1.00 -34.93
N ALA A 236 14.66 0.01 -34.61
CA ALA A 236 16.08 0.00 -34.98
C ALA A 236 16.32 -0.07 -36.50
N ALA A 237 15.31 -0.49 -37.28
CA ALA A 237 15.34 -0.43 -38.75
C ALA A 237 15.48 1.01 -39.30
N ASP A 238 15.24 2.04 -38.47
CA ASP A 238 15.43 3.46 -38.79
C ASP A 238 16.88 3.96 -38.54
N GLY A 239 17.85 3.04 -38.37
CA GLY A 239 19.29 3.37 -38.31
C GLY A 239 19.85 3.58 -36.90
N VAL A 240 19.08 3.24 -35.86
CA VAL A 240 19.53 3.24 -34.45
C VAL A 240 19.98 1.83 -34.08
N PRO A 241 21.15 1.63 -33.44
CA PRO A 241 21.61 0.28 -33.08
C PRO A 241 20.58 -0.44 -32.20
N SER A 242 20.25 -1.68 -32.59
CA SER A 242 19.37 -2.57 -31.82
C SER A 242 19.92 -2.77 -30.42
N GLU A 243 19.18 -2.31 -29.41
CA GLU A 243 19.55 -2.52 -28.00
C GLU A 243 19.52 -4.01 -27.65
N ALA A 244 20.38 -4.41 -26.69
CA ALA A 244 20.41 -5.79 -26.21
C ALA A 244 19.11 -6.13 -25.44
N PRO A 245 18.50 -7.32 -25.64
CA PRO A 245 17.25 -7.74 -24.98
C PRO A 245 17.29 -7.67 -23.45
N GLU A 246 18.47 -7.84 -22.87
CA GLU A 246 18.72 -7.80 -21.42
C GLU A 246 18.51 -6.41 -20.80
N LEU A 247 18.45 -5.36 -21.62
CA LEU A 247 18.21 -3.99 -21.18
C LEU A 247 16.73 -3.71 -20.89
N PHE A 248 15.81 -4.56 -21.36
CA PHE A 248 14.38 -4.38 -21.14
C PHE A 248 13.90 -5.16 -19.90
N SER A 249 13.18 -4.47 -19.01
CA SER A 249 12.50 -5.12 -17.91
C SER A 249 11.31 -5.94 -18.39
N ASP A 250 11.10 -7.06 -17.72
CA ASP A 250 9.91 -7.91 -17.75
C ASP A 250 8.80 -7.39 -16.81
N ARG A 251 9.00 -6.23 -16.18
CA ARG A 251 8.07 -5.64 -15.21
C ARG A 251 7.13 -4.64 -15.87
N LEU A 252 5.90 -4.64 -15.39
CA LEU A 252 4.96 -3.53 -15.47
C LEU A 252 4.72 -3.00 -14.06
N VAL A 253 4.77 -1.69 -13.90
CA VAL A 253 4.57 -1.02 -12.61
C VAL A 253 3.43 -0.03 -12.71
N ALA A 254 2.56 -0.03 -11.71
CA ALA A 254 1.51 0.95 -11.52
C ALA A 254 1.63 1.56 -10.13
N VAL A 255 1.61 2.88 -10.04
CA VAL A 255 1.63 3.62 -8.78
C VAL A 255 0.39 4.50 -8.70
N SER A 256 -0.37 4.42 -7.60
CA SER A 256 -1.51 5.32 -7.37
C SER A 256 -1.01 6.77 -7.30
N LEU A 257 -1.66 7.67 -8.05
CA LEU A 257 -1.32 9.10 -8.16
C LEU A 257 -0.14 9.43 -9.09
N GLU A 258 0.32 8.48 -9.91
CA GLU A 258 1.14 8.84 -11.07
C GLU A 258 0.27 9.65 -12.07
N PRO A 259 0.70 10.84 -12.53
CA PRO A 259 -0.04 11.56 -13.54
C PRO A 259 -0.15 10.69 -14.79
N ASP A 260 -1.35 10.66 -15.39
CA ASP A 260 -1.57 9.95 -16.64
C ASP A 260 -0.65 10.58 -17.71
N VAL A 261 0.39 9.84 -18.12
CA VAL A 261 1.43 10.33 -19.05
C VAL A 261 0.84 10.53 -20.46
N ARG A 262 -0.43 10.18 -20.67
CA ARG A 262 -1.19 10.34 -21.92
C ARG A 262 -1.54 11.80 -22.28
N GLY A 263 -1.03 12.79 -21.55
CA GLY A 263 -1.40 14.20 -21.72
C GLY A 263 -0.24 15.19 -21.71
N THR A 264 0.64 15.16 -22.71
CA THR A 264 1.32 16.36 -23.25
C THR A 264 1.47 16.26 -24.76
#